data_AF-A0A821SLV5-F1
#
_entry.id   AF-A0A821SLV5-F1
#
_cell.length_a   1.000
_cell.length_b   1.000
_cell.length_c   1.000
_cell.angle_alpha   90.00
_cell.angle_beta   90.00
_cell.angle_gamma   90.00
#
_symmetry.space_group_name_H-M   'P 1'
#
loop_
_entity.id
_entity.type
_entity.pdbx_description
1 polymer ?
#
loop_
_entity_poly.entity_id
_entity_poly.type
_entity_poly.pdbx_seq_one_letter_code
_entity_poly.pdbx_strand_id
1 'polypeptide(L)' 'MLSNIGFETGTLSPWVRTGPNGNCGRFRAGIYSSSCRSGNYCATDGSNGCADQLSQQFTATAGQV' A
#
# COMPACT_ATOMS: atom_id res chain seq x y z
N MET A 1 1.76 -16.58 0.42
CA MET A 1 2.60 -15.73 1.27
C MET A 1 2.53 -14.31 0.74
N LEU A 2 2.42 -13.32 1.63
CA LEU A 2 2.52 -11.91 1.24
C LEU A 2 4.00 -11.53 1.03
N SER A 3 4.27 -10.60 0.13
CA SER A 3 5.59 -10.06 -0.14
C SER A 3 5.59 -8.53 -0.11
N ASN A 4 6.75 -7.93 0.19
CA ASN A 4 6.90 -6.49 0.34
C ASN A 4 5.87 -5.87 1.32
N ILE A 5 5.65 -6.53 2.47
CA ILE A 5 4.64 -6.12 3.46
C ILE A 5 4.96 -4.73 4.04
N GLY A 6 6.25 -4.45 4.25
CA GLY A 6 6.74 -3.17 4.78
C GLY A 6 7.02 -2.10 3.73
N PHE A 7 6.70 -2.33 2.44
CA PHE A 7 7.01 -1.41 1.33
C PHE A 7 8.50 -1.07 1.14
N GLU A 8 9.39 -1.93 1.64
CA GLU A 8 10.85 -1.73 1.73
C GLU A 8 11.56 -1.73 0.37
N THR A 9 10.89 -2.15 -0.71
CA THR A 9 11.48 -2.19 -2.05
C THR A 9 11.49 -0.84 -2.76
N GLY A 10 10.90 0.20 -2.14
CA GLY A 10 10.72 1.51 -2.78
C GLY A 10 9.67 1.53 -3.89
N THR A 11 8.94 0.42 -4.09
CA THR A 11 7.88 0.31 -5.09
C THR A 11 6.62 -0.29 -4.48
N LEU A 12 5.47 0.00 -5.12
CA LEU A 12 4.20 -0.64 -4.76
C LEU A 12 4.16 -2.12 -5.16
N SER A 13 5.02 -2.61 -6.07
CA SER A 13 4.97 -4.01 -6.49
C SER A 13 5.23 -4.97 -5.31
N PRO A 14 4.44 -6.05 -5.13
CA PRO A 14 3.34 -6.53 -5.98
C PRO A 14 1.93 -6.10 -5.53
N TRP A 15 1.81 -5.08 -4.69
CA TRP A 15 0.53 -4.48 -4.35
C TRP A 15 -0.12 -3.85 -5.59
N VAL A 16 -1.37 -4.24 -5.82
CA VAL A 16 -2.23 -3.65 -6.83
C VAL A 16 -3.05 -2.56 -6.18
N ARG A 17 -2.93 -1.36 -6.72
CA ARG A 17 -3.81 -0.24 -6.37
C ARG A 17 -5.05 -0.29 -7.23
N THR A 18 -6.21 -0.43 -6.60
CA THR A 18 -7.50 -0.20 -7.25
C THR A 18 -7.92 1.25 -7.04
N GLY A 19 -8.62 1.80 -8.04
CA GLY A 19 -8.95 3.23 -8.11
C GLY A 19 -9.54 3.74 -6.79
N PRO A 20 -9.22 4.99 -6.42
CA PRO A 20 -9.58 5.45 -5.10
C PRO A 20 -11.09 5.65 -4.96
N ASN A 21 -11.59 5.45 -3.74
CA ASN A 21 -12.92 5.85 -3.34
C ASN A 21 -12.89 7.32 -2.89
N GLY A 22 -13.68 8.18 -3.54
CA GLY A 22 -13.80 9.61 -3.20
C GLY A 22 -13.11 10.58 -4.17
N ASN A 23 -13.11 11.87 -3.84
CA ASN A 23 -12.51 12.91 -4.69
C ASN A 23 -11.04 13.13 -4.31
N CYS A 24 -10.16 12.46 -5.04
CA CYS A 24 -8.76 12.32 -4.64
C CYS A 24 -7.80 13.36 -5.22
N GLY A 25 -8.27 14.26 -6.10
CA GLY A 25 -7.40 15.23 -6.75
C GLY A 25 -6.05 14.63 -7.20
N ARG A 26 -4.95 15.15 -6.69
CA ARG A 26 -3.58 14.64 -6.91
C ARG A 26 -3.04 13.74 -5.79
N PHE A 27 -3.75 13.61 -4.68
CA PHE A 27 -3.30 12.85 -3.52
C PHE A 27 -3.71 11.39 -3.70
N ARG A 28 -2.70 10.57 -3.90
CA ARG A 28 -2.82 9.25 -4.47
C ARG A 28 -1.82 8.36 -3.75
N ALA A 29 -2.24 7.16 -3.35
CA ALA A 29 -1.37 6.22 -2.67
C ALA A 29 -0.12 5.92 -3.48
N GLY A 30 1.01 5.92 -2.77
CA GLY A 30 2.34 5.77 -3.33
C GLY A 30 3.35 5.39 -2.27
N ILE A 31 4.56 5.04 -2.72
CA ILE A 31 5.70 4.81 -1.83
C ILE A 31 6.55 6.06 -1.78
N TYR A 32 6.90 6.47 -0.57
CA TYR A 32 7.72 7.64 -0.30
C TYR A 32 8.96 7.22 0.47
N SER A 33 10.07 7.92 0.23
CA SER A 33 11.34 7.71 0.93
C SER A 33 11.65 8.77 1.98
N SER A 34 10.67 9.61 2.31
CA SER A 34 10.79 10.75 3.21
C SER A 34 9.59 10.81 4.15
N SER A 35 9.78 11.34 5.35
CA SER A 35 8.73 11.48 6.37
C SER A 35 8.11 10.15 6.82
N CYS A 36 8.81 9.04 6.59
CA CYS A 36 8.42 7.74 7.11
C CYS A 36 8.62 7.69 8.62
N ARG A 37 7.62 7.15 9.34
CA ARG A 37 7.72 6.93 10.80
C ARG A 37 8.91 6.02 11.15
N SER A 38 9.22 5.06 10.28
CA SER A 38 10.33 4.12 10.41
C SER A 38 10.69 3.56 9.03
N GLY A 39 11.93 3.09 8.87
CA GLY A 39 12.42 2.51 7.63
C GLY A 39 12.73 3.54 6.55
N ASN A 40 13.27 3.07 5.43
CA ASN A 40 13.64 3.94 4.29
C ASN A 40 12.45 4.24 3.38
N TYR A 41 11.39 3.46 3.44
CA TYR A 41 10.22 3.56 2.58
C TYR A 41 8.94 3.35 3.38
N CYS A 42 7.89 4.06 3.01
CA CYS A 42 6.57 3.95 3.60
C CYS A 42 5.48 4.19 2.56
N ALA A 43 4.34 3.55 2.76
CA ALA A 43 3.14 3.81 1.98
C ALA A 43 2.35 4.98 2.58
N THR A 44 1.69 5.74 1.71
CA THR A 44 0.63 6.68 2.10
C THR A 44 -0.66 6.21 1.45
N ASP A 45 -1.77 6.33 2.16
CA ASP A 45 -3.11 6.04 1.68
C ASP A 45 -3.91 7.36 1.57
N GLY A 46 -3.90 7.95 0.37
CA GLY A 46 -4.73 9.10 0.06
C GLY A 46 -4.53 10.33 0.95
N SER A 47 -5.60 11.12 1.06
CA SER A 47 -5.74 12.32 1.89
C SER A 47 -7.16 12.36 2.45
N ASN A 48 -7.44 13.22 3.43
CA ASN A 48 -8.80 13.41 3.95
C ASN A 48 -9.80 13.64 2.78
N GLY A 49 -10.74 12.70 2.58
CA GLY A 49 -11.71 12.69 1.46
C GLY A 49 -11.43 11.67 0.35
N CYS A 50 -10.33 10.93 0.46
CA CYS A 50 -9.91 9.89 -0.48
C CYS A 50 -9.47 8.63 0.29
N ALA A 51 -10.04 7.48 -0.06
CA ALA A 51 -9.58 6.18 0.43
C ALA A 51 -9.00 5.39 -0.75
N ASP A 52 -7.68 5.19 -0.75
CA ASP A 52 -7.03 4.28 -1.68
C ASP A 52 -7.16 2.85 -1.21
N GLN A 53 -7.31 1.91 -2.15
CA GLN A 53 -7.32 0.49 -1.86
C GLN A 53 -6.05 -0.15 -2.43
N LEU A 54 -5.22 -0.69 -1.54
CA LEU A 54 -4.07 -1.53 -1.87
C LEU A 54 -4.44 -2.99 -1.59
N SER A 55 -4.18 -3.86 -2.55
CA SER A 55 -4.51 -5.28 -2.46
C SER A 55 -3.36 -6.15 -2.96
N GLN A 56 -3.19 -7.33 -2.36
CA GLN A 56 -2.23 -8.32 -2.82
C GLN A 56 -2.86 -9.70 -2.66
N GLN A 57 -2.73 -10.54 -3.69
CA GLN A 57 -3.12 -11.94 -3.59
C GLN A 57 -2.05 -12.70 -2.81
N PHE A 58 -2.49 -13.61 -1.96
CA PHE A 58 -1.59 -14.49 -1.22
C PHE A 58 -2.15 -15.91 -1.15
N THR A 59 -1.24 -16.87 -1.16
CA THR A 59 -1.55 -18.27 -0.82
C THR A 59 -1.45 -18.46 0.69
N ALA A 60 -2.44 -19.15 1.27
CA ALA A 60 -2.43 -19.65 2.64
C ALA A 60 -2.84 -21.13 2.65
N THR A 61 -2.35 -21.89 3.63
CA THR A 61 -2.79 -23.27 3.86
C THR A 61 -4.06 -23.25 4.69
N ALA A 62 -5.11 -23.92 4.23
CA ALA A 62 -6.34 -24.05 5.01
C ALA A 62 -6.11 -24.85 6.29
N GLY A 63 -6.70 -24.42 7.41
CA GLY A 63 -6.66 -25.14 8.70
C GLY A 63 -5.42 -24.90 9.56
N GLN A 64 -4.49 -24.04 9.14
CA GLN A 64 -3.45 -23.52 10.03
C GLN A 64 -3.98 -22.24 10.70
N VAL A 65 -4.21 -22.32 12.03
CA VAL A 65 -4.50 -21.18 12.92
C VAL A 65 -3.21 -20.64 13.51
#